data_AF-H3AJJ0-F1
#
_entry.id   AF-H3AJJ0-F1
#
_cell.length_a   1.000
_cell.length_b   1.000
_cell.length_c   1.000
_cell.angle_alpha   90.00
_cell.angle_beta   90.00
_cell.angle_gamma   90.00
#
_symmetry.space_group_name_H-M   'P 1'
#
loop_
_entity.id
_entity.type
_entity.pdbx_description
1 polymer ?
#
loop_
_entity_poly.entity_id
_entity_poly.type
_entity_poly.pdbx_seq_one_letter_code
_entity_poly.pdbx_strand_id
1 'polypeptide(L)'
;MFVKPFRVKSNTSIKGSDRRKLKADIGASFPSLSAEQLSELIPNKEELNVLKIYTHKGDAVTVYVTHKNPVFFEVEKKLYPTVYTLWSCSDLLPALTTWPAVLQKLAGGAGTLKSPNLLM
;
A
#
# COMPACT_ATOMS: atom_id res chain seq x y z
N MET A 1 -1.08 1.75 11.87
CA MET A 1 -0.23 0.61 11.46
C MET A 1 1.26 0.95 11.55
N PHE A 2 1.72 2.03 10.90
CA PHE A 2 3.17 2.36 10.75
C PHE A 2 3.66 3.59 11.55
N VAL A 3 2.92 4.04 12.57
CA VAL A 3 3.28 5.22 13.38
C VAL A 3 4.56 5.01 14.19
N LYS A 4 4.82 3.77 14.60
CA LYS A 4 6.01 3.37 15.35
C LYS A 4 6.91 2.51 14.46
N PRO A 5 8.23 2.47 14.72
CA PRO A 5 9.16 1.60 14.01
C PRO A 5 8.67 0.14 14.01
N PHE A 6 8.80 -0.52 12.86
CA PHE A 6 8.50 -1.93 12.67
C PHE A 6 9.78 -2.74 12.52
N ARG A 7 9.68 -4.06 12.66
CA ARG A 7 10.80 -4.98 12.45
C ARG A 7 10.64 -5.72 11.14
N VAL A 8 11.71 -5.80 10.35
CA VAL A 8 11.77 -6.68 9.18
C VAL A 8 12.12 -8.10 9.64
N LYS A 9 11.25 -9.06 9.28
CA LYS A 9 11.44 -10.49 9.53
C LYS A 9 12.25 -11.14 8.42
N SER A 10 11.92 -10.85 7.17
CA SER A 10 12.59 -11.40 5.99
C SER A 10 12.43 -10.49 4.78
N ASN A 11 13.35 -10.62 3.83
CA ASN A 11 13.28 -10.01 2.51
C ASN A 11 13.63 -11.08 1.47
N THR A 12 12.73 -11.35 0.53
CA THR A 12 12.88 -12.42 -0.45
C THR A 12 12.42 -11.98 -1.83
N SER A 13 13.14 -12.37 -2.87
CA SER A 13 12.70 -12.15 -4.24
C SER A 13 11.45 -12.98 -4.57
N ILE A 14 10.49 -12.37 -5.26
CA ILE A 14 9.25 -13.03 -5.66
C ILE A 14 9.47 -13.98 -6.82
N LYS A 15 8.80 -15.15 -6.79
CA LYS A 15 8.80 -16.08 -7.93
C LYS A 15 7.85 -15.60 -9.03
N GLY A 16 8.09 -16.04 -10.26
CA GLY A 16 7.28 -15.65 -11.42
C GLY A 16 5.77 -15.98 -11.28
N SER A 17 5.43 -17.16 -10.73
CA SER A 17 4.04 -17.54 -10.46
C SER A 17 3.35 -16.58 -9.50
N ASP A 18 4.03 -16.24 -8.40
CA ASP A 18 3.49 -15.40 -7.33
C ASP A 18 3.37 -13.95 -7.80
N ARG A 19 4.29 -13.48 -8.65
CA ARG A 19 4.20 -12.18 -9.31
C ARG A 19 2.95 -12.07 -10.19
N ARG A 20 2.66 -13.09 -11.00
CA ARG A 20 1.44 -13.10 -11.83
C ARG A 20 0.18 -13.08 -10.98
N LYS A 21 0.17 -13.84 -9.88
CA LYS A 21 -0.94 -13.83 -8.93
C LYS A 21 -1.13 -12.44 -8.31
N LEU A 22 -0.05 -11.83 -7.82
CA LEU A 22 -0.07 -10.48 -7.26
C LEU A 22 -0.64 -9.46 -8.25
N LYS A 23 -0.24 -9.52 -9.53
CA LYS A 23 -0.82 -8.65 -10.57
C LYS A 23 -2.32 -8.85 -10.73
N ALA A 24 -2.77 -10.10 -10.77
CA ALA A 24 -4.20 -10.40 -10.89
C ALA A 24 -4.98 -9.89 -9.67
N ASP A 25 -4.46 -10.10 -8.46
CA ASP A 25 -5.08 -9.66 -7.21
C ASP A 25 -5.16 -8.11 -7.12
N ILE A 26 -4.11 -7.40 -7.56
CA ILE A 26 -4.10 -5.93 -7.65
C ILE A 26 -5.13 -5.45 -8.69
N GLY A 27 -5.13 -6.01 -9.91
CA GLY A 27 -6.07 -5.63 -10.96
C GLY A 27 -7.53 -5.87 -10.56
N ALA A 28 -7.81 -6.94 -9.81
CA ALA A 28 -9.14 -7.21 -9.27
C ALA A 28 -9.52 -6.26 -8.12
N SER A 29 -8.56 -5.88 -7.28
CA SER A 29 -8.80 -5.00 -6.13
C SER A 29 -8.93 -3.53 -6.51
N PHE A 30 -8.30 -3.12 -7.61
CA PHE A 30 -8.26 -1.73 -8.06
C PHE A 30 -8.58 -1.62 -9.57
N PRO A 31 -9.86 -1.71 -9.96
CA PRO A 31 -10.27 -1.74 -11.37
C PRO A 31 -9.97 -0.46 -12.17
N SER A 32 -9.70 0.67 -11.50
CA SER A 32 -9.31 1.92 -12.16
C SER A 32 -7.84 1.92 -12.63
N LEU A 33 -7.04 0.95 -12.20
CA LEU A 33 -5.65 0.84 -12.58
C LEU A 33 -5.52 0.28 -14.01
N SER A 34 -4.86 1.01 -14.91
CA SER A 34 -4.62 0.52 -16.27
C SER A 34 -3.58 -0.61 -16.30
N ALA A 35 -3.53 -1.36 -17.40
CA ALA A 35 -2.54 -2.42 -17.58
C ALA A 35 -1.10 -1.87 -17.64
N GLU A 36 -0.95 -0.65 -18.17
CA GLU A 36 0.31 0.09 -18.23
C GLU A 36 0.78 0.48 -16.82
N GLN A 37 -0.09 1.12 -16.03
CA GLN A 37 0.20 1.48 -14.63
C GLN A 37 0.52 0.24 -13.78
N LEU A 38 -0.19 -0.87 -13.98
CA LEU A 38 0.11 -2.13 -13.30
C LEU A 38 1.49 -2.67 -13.67
N SER A 39 1.90 -2.50 -14.92
CA SER A 39 3.21 -2.94 -15.41
C SER A 39 4.34 -2.01 -14.95
N GLU A 40 4.06 -0.74 -14.69
CA GLU A 40 5.00 0.18 -14.05
C GLU A 40 5.18 -0.12 -12.56
N LEU A 41 4.08 -0.35 -11.83
CA LEU A 41 4.13 -0.66 -10.39
C LEU A 41 4.73 -2.04 -10.12
N ILE A 42 4.37 -3.02 -10.96
CA ILE A 42 4.84 -4.40 -10.89
C ILE A 42 5.45 -4.79 -12.26
N PRO A 43 6.73 -4.48 -12.50
CA PRO A 43 7.40 -4.80 -13.77
C PRO A 43 7.52 -6.30 -13.99
N ASN A 44 7.60 -6.77 -15.23
CA ASN A 44 7.72 -8.21 -15.51
C ASN A 44 9.14 -8.75 -15.39
N LYS A 45 10.14 -7.91 -15.71
CA LYS A 45 11.54 -8.32 -15.88
C LYS A 45 12.46 -7.87 -14.74
N GLU A 46 11.97 -7.02 -13.86
CA GLU A 46 12.79 -6.41 -12.80
C GLU A 46 12.56 -7.09 -11.46
N GLU A 47 13.51 -6.92 -10.55
CA GLU A 47 13.45 -7.50 -9.22
C GLU A 47 12.26 -6.92 -8.43
N LEU A 48 11.39 -7.80 -7.96
CA LEU A 48 10.32 -7.49 -7.02
C LEU A 48 10.59 -8.29 -5.75
N ASN A 49 10.68 -7.59 -4.64
CA ASN A 49 10.96 -8.16 -3.33
C ASN A 49 9.70 -8.18 -2.47
N VAL A 50 9.58 -9.24 -1.67
CA VAL A 50 8.54 -9.42 -0.68
C VAL A 50 9.17 -9.35 0.69
N LEU A 51 8.85 -8.28 1.43
CA LEU A 51 9.29 -8.09 2.80
C LEU A 51 8.19 -8.61 3.72
N LYS A 52 8.55 -9.49 4.66
CA LYS A 52 7.67 -9.84 5.78
C LYS A 52 8.11 -9.00 6.96
N ILE A 53 7.19 -8.25 7.55
CA ILE A 53 7.45 -7.38 8.69
C ILE A 53 6.47 -7.65 9.82
N TYR A 54 6.85 -7.24 11.03
CA TYR A 54 5.94 -7.13 12.16
C TYR A 54 5.84 -5.67 12.59
N THR A 55 4.62 -5.15 12.66
CA THR A 55 4.39 -3.80 13.21
C THR A 55 4.75 -3.79 14.70
N HIS A 56 4.89 -2.60 15.29
CA HIS A 56 5.05 -2.49 16.75
C HIS A 56 3.93 -3.20 17.54
N LYS A 57 2.72 -3.32 16.96
CA LYS A 57 1.59 -4.02 17.60
C LYS A 57 1.62 -5.55 17.42
N GLY A 58 2.59 -6.06 16.66
CA GLY A 58 2.72 -7.49 16.36
C GLY A 58 1.99 -7.93 15.09
N ASP A 59 1.38 -7.00 14.33
CA ASP A 59 0.66 -7.35 13.11
C ASP A 59 1.63 -7.84 12.04
N ALA A 60 1.34 -9.00 11.46
CA ALA A 60 2.09 -9.52 10.32
C ALA A 60 1.67 -8.76 9.05
N VAL A 61 2.63 -8.11 8.41
CA VAL A 61 2.40 -7.36 7.17
C VAL A 61 3.36 -7.87 6.09
N THR A 62 2.84 -8.00 4.88
CA THR A 62 3.64 -8.29 3.68
C THR A 62 3.78 -7.00 2.90
N VAL A 63 5.01 -6.60 2.55
CA VAL A 63 5.26 -5.39 1.75
C VAL A 63 5.90 -5.81 0.43
N TYR A 64 5.34 -5.34 -0.68
CA TYR A 64 5.83 -5.56 -2.03
C TYR A 64 6.69 -4.36 -2.44
N VAL A 65 7.93 -4.61 -2.83
CA VAL A 65 8.96 -3.58 -3.07
C VAL A 65 9.59 -3.76 -4.44
N THR A 66 9.39 -2.77 -5.31
CA THR A 66 9.98 -2.70 -6.65
C THR A 66 11.07 -1.62 -6.61
N HIS A 67 12.29 -1.90 -7.08
CA HIS A 67 13.39 -0.90 -7.08
C HIS A 67 13.63 -0.19 -5.74
N LYS A 68 13.56 -0.92 -4.62
CA LYS A 68 13.66 -0.37 -3.25
C LYS A 68 12.52 0.61 -2.88
N ASN A 69 11.50 0.75 -3.72
CA ASN A 69 10.29 1.53 -3.46
C ASN A 69 9.12 0.61 -3.04
N PRO A 70 8.54 0.76 -1.85
CA PRO A 70 7.37 -0.01 -1.45
C PRO A 70 6.13 0.47 -2.23
N VAL A 71 5.49 -0.46 -2.94
CA VAL A 71 4.34 -0.15 -3.82
C VAL A 71 3.01 -0.56 -3.20
N PHE A 72 2.94 -1.77 -2.65
CA PHE A 72 1.74 -2.30 -1.99
C PHE A 72 2.13 -2.96 -0.68
N PHE A 73 1.19 -3.04 0.25
CA PHE A 73 1.29 -3.91 1.40
C PHE A 73 -0.01 -4.68 1.60
N GLU A 74 0.11 -5.86 2.19
CA GLU A 74 -1.00 -6.75 2.51
C GLU A 74 -1.03 -7.01 4.01
N VAL A 75 -2.22 -6.83 4.56
CA VAL A 75 -2.56 -7.10 5.96
C VAL A 75 -3.92 -7.77 5.98
N GLU A 76 -4.07 -8.84 6.73
CA GLU A 76 -5.34 -9.60 6.82
C GLU A 76 -5.92 -9.98 5.45
N LYS A 77 -5.06 -10.38 4.50
CA LYS A 77 -5.40 -10.75 3.11
C LYS A 77 -5.99 -9.62 2.26
N LYS A 78 -5.90 -8.37 2.71
CA LYS A 78 -6.33 -7.20 1.94
C LYS A 78 -5.12 -6.39 1.50
N LEU A 79 -5.11 -6.04 0.21
CA LEU A 79 -4.08 -5.21 -0.41
C LEU A 79 -4.39 -3.73 -0.20
N TYR A 80 -3.33 -2.96 0.05
CA TYR A 80 -3.37 -1.52 0.21
C TYR A 80 -2.20 -0.90 -0.58
N PRO A 81 -2.45 0.15 -1.38
CA PRO A 81 -1.38 0.91 -1.99
C PRO A 81 -0.63 1.72 -0.93
N THR A 82 0.66 1.98 -1.15
CA THR A 82 1.38 2.98 -0.35
C THR A 82 0.96 4.39 -0.75
N VAL A 83 1.25 5.37 0.11
CA VAL A 83 1.04 6.80 -0.23
C VAL A 83 1.85 7.20 -1.46
N TYR A 84 3.05 6.62 -1.66
CA TYR A 84 3.85 6.85 -2.87
C TYR A 84 3.15 6.33 -4.12
N THR A 85 2.54 5.14 -4.08
CA THR A 85 1.74 4.63 -5.19
C THR A 85 0.52 5.50 -5.46
N LEU A 86 -0.17 5.98 -4.43
CA LEU A 86 -1.31 6.90 -4.60
C LEU A 86 -0.89 8.26 -5.18
N TRP A 87 0.35 8.68 -4.97
CA TRP A 87 0.85 9.92 -5.56
C TRP A 87 1.05 9.81 -7.08
N SER A 88 1.44 8.62 -7.57
CA SER A 88 1.52 8.32 -9.01
C SER A 88 0.17 7.95 -9.63
N CYS A 89 -0.73 7.34 -8.85
CA CYS A 89 -2.05 6.89 -9.26
C CYS A 89 -3.12 7.45 -8.31
N SER A 90 -3.47 8.74 -8.47
CA SER A 90 -4.40 9.45 -7.57
C SER A 90 -5.81 8.86 -7.54
N ASP A 91 -6.22 8.23 -8.64
CA ASP A 91 -7.60 7.79 -8.85
C ASP A 91 -7.80 6.31 -8.46
N LEU A 92 -6.83 5.74 -7.75
CA LEU A 92 -6.83 4.34 -7.32
C LEU A 92 -7.82 4.08 -6.16
N LEU A 93 -8.12 5.11 -5.37
CA LEU A 93 -9.02 5.06 -4.24
C LEU A 93 -9.94 6.28 -4.23
N PRO A 94 -11.16 6.16 -3.68
CA PRO A 94 -11.99 7.33 -3.40
C PRO A 94 -11.24 8.31 -2.49
N ALA A 95 -11.22 9.58 -2.89
CA ALA A 95 -10.61 10.65 -2.12
C ALA A 95 -11.62 11.28 -1.15
N LEU A 96 -11.11 11.78 -0.03
CA LEU A 96 -11.90 12.50 0.96
C LEU A 96 -11.17 13.78 1.38
N THR A 97 -11.83 14.91 1.18
CA THR A 97 -11.33 16.22 1.60
C THR A 97 -11.73 16.48 3.05
N THR A 98 -10.79 16.97 3.86
CA THR A 98 -10.99 17.18 5.30
C THR A 98 -10.49 18.55 5.71
N TRP A 99 -10.94 19.05 6.85
CA TRP A 99 -10.48 20.34 7.39
C TRP A 99 -8.99 20.30 7.75
N PRO A 100 -8.22 21.40 7.56
CA PRO A 100 -6.78 21.43 7.85
C PRO A 100 -6.40 21.01 9.28
N ALA A 101 -7.23 21.34 10.28
CA ALA A 101 -7.01 20.96 11.67
C ALA A 101 -7.01 19.43 11.91
N VAL A 102 -7.58 18.67 10.98
CA VAL A 102 -7.72 17.22 11.04
C VAL A 102 -6.50 16.53 10.45
N LEU A 103 -5.86 17.18 9.46
CA LEU A 103 -4.64 16.68 8.82
C LEU A 103 -3.54 16.40 9.84
N GLN A 104 -3.33 17.30 10.83
CA GLN A 104 -2.33 17.07 11.88
C GLN A 104 -2.61 15.81 12.70
N LYS A 105 -3.87 15.54 13.01
CA LYS A 105 -4.27 14.34 13.76
C LYS A 105 -4.10 13.07 12.93
N LEU A 106 -4.46 13.12 11.65
CA LEU A 106 -4.29 12.01 10.71
C LEU A 106 -2.82 11.69 10.46
N ALA A 107 -1.99 12.71 10.27
CA ALA A 107 -0.54 12.56 10.14
C ALA A 107 0.09 11.93 11.40
N GLY A 108 -0.48 12.22 12.58
CA GLY A 108 -0.13 11.55 13.85
C GLY A 108 -0.65 10.11 13.98
N GLY A 109 -1.39 9.60 12.99
CA GLY A 109 -1.92 8.24 12.97
C GLY A 109 -3.21 8.03 13.77
N ALA A 110 -3.98 9.10 14.02
CA ALA A 110 -5.30 8.98 14.62
C ALA A 110 -6.23 8.12 13.75
N GLY A 111 -6.85 7.11 14.36
CA GLY A 111 -7.60 6.07 13.63
C GLY A 111 -9.03 6.44 13.21
N THR A 112 -9.50 7.66 13.44
CA THR A 112 -10.91 8.00 13.15
C THR A 112 -11.08 9.47 12.80
N LEU A 113 -11.59 9.70 11.59
CA LEU A 113 -12.22 10.96 11.20
C LEU A 113 -13.62 11.00 11.81
N LYS A 114 -13.89 11.95 12.71
CA LYS A 114 -15.27 12.15 13.18
C LYS A 114 -16.06 12.91 12.10
N SER A 115 -17.32 12.53 11.86
CA SER A 115 -18.24 13.11 10.86
C SER A 115 -18.18 14.65 10.68
N PRO A 116 -18.07 15.52 11.71
CA PRO A 116 -17.96 16.98 11.51
C PRO A 116 -16.68 17.45 10.81
N ASN A 117 -15.75 16.54 10.50
CA ASN A 117 -14.44 16.86 9.91
C ASN A 117 -14.37 16.59 8.40
N LEU A 118 -15.47 16.16 7.80
CA LEU A 118 -15.60 15.89 6.37
C LEU A 118 -16.06 17.18 5.68
N LEU A 119 -15.34 17.60 4.64
CA LEU A 119 -15.85 18.60 3.71
C LEU A 119 -16.70 17.83 2.69
N MET A 120 -18.03 18.04 2.74
CA MET A 120 -18.94 17.53 1.71
C MET A 120 -18.86 18.39 0.46
#